data_AF-A0A932HGT1-F1
#
_entry.id   AF-A0A932HGT1-F1
#
_cell.length_a   1.000
_cell.length_b   1.000
_cell.length_c   1.000
_cell.angle_alpha   90.00
_cell.angle_beta   90.00
_cell.angle_gamma   90.00
#
_symmetry.space_group_name_H-M   'P 1'
#
loop_
_entity.id
_entity.type
_entity.pdbx_description
1 polymer ?
#
loop_
_entity_poly.entity_id
_entity_poly.type
_entity_poly.pdbx_seq_one_letter_code
_entity_poly.pdbx_strand_id
1 'polypeptide(L)'
;MLGQAYLDENRLEEAEAQFATLVRLAPNQAAGYVNLGLVYLRMGRYDRAEAEIQRALRVSPDDPDIGLILAAVYQLAGRERQAREFLERGLERVPRHAKSLYALANLYARSGDPRSSVRAEELLEALVGAAPANVAARLDLVELLVRHERADRATMHLEELQRQIPELPSDGERFLEQALQVLRRSQTDAVATPLRRFRDFLSVTPLYQASIRELWGPQGEPAGVPTLTFSPISVEVREPAAVLAGIHFTDVTSETRLDALTAGVSIGALAAADYDGDGDVDLYIGWQDGGALLTYHSGTFALQPIDGLADLGPSHAAAFADYDNDGWLDLLVAGTQRIALLKNTGEGRFRDVTRTAGLGDAPGAHAVLFVDADHDGDLDLYLATTTGNRFYRNHLDGTFTDQSEPSGLSGAGGVSRDAAMGDFDEDGDIDVFVVNQDASNALYANQRGGRFQDVAGASGLAPEGGSRAVAVGDYNNDGFLDLFVAAAAGGRHALYRNRGDGTFESDRRSSAMVGFGCFGTTGPMPTITFSSGWWVCVPGAGRTIISASARKWSSEPATCIRCGSSLTR
;
A
#
# COMPACT_ATOMS: atom_id res chain seq x y z
N MET A 1 4.34 6.99 15.95
CA MET A 1 2.96 7.38 15.59
C MET A 1 2.60 8.78 16.07
N LEU A 2 2.40 9.05 17.37
CA LEU A 2 2.01 10.39 17.84
C LEU A 2 2.99 11.52 17.46
N GLY A 3 4.30 11.29 17.57
CA GLY A 3 5.31 12.28 17.15
C GLY A 3 5.31 12.58 15.64
N GLN A 4 4.89 11.61 14.82
CA GLN A 4 4.81 11.79 13.37
C GLN A 4 3.62 12.66 13.00
N ALA A 5 2.45 12.40 13.60
CA ALA A 5 1.28 13.26 13.42
C ALA A 5 1.57 14.73 13.76
N TYR A 6 2.28 14.99 14.88
CA TYR A 6 2.71 16.35 15.22
C TYR A 6 3.70 16.94 14.21
N LEU A 7 4.61 16.13 13.68
CA LEU A 7 5.56 16.56 12.66
C LEU A 7 4.84 16.98 11.37
N ASP A 8 3.80 16.24 10.98
CA ASP A 8 3.00 16.48 9.79
C ASP A 8 2.09 17.72 9.95
N GLU A 9 1.54 17.93 11.16
CA GLU A 9 0.83 19.16 11.56
C GLU A 9 1.77 20.38 11.75
N ASN A 10 3.08 20.23 11.49
CA ASN A 10 4.12 21.24 11.73
C ASN A 10 4.19 21.75 13.20
N ARG A 11 3.78 20.90 14.15
CA ARG A 11 3.86 21.11 15.60
C ARG A 11 5.17 20.58 16.13
N LEU A 12 6.24 21.30 15.80
CA LEU A 12 7.62 20.81 15.92
C LEU A 12 8.04 20.61 17.38
N GLU A 13 7.59 21.45 18.31
CA GLU A 13 7.89 21.31 19.74
C GLU A 13 7.26 20.06 20.37
N GLU A 14 6.00 19.77 20.04
CA GLU A 14 5.35 18.54 20.49
C GLU A 14 5.98 17.30 19.84
N ALA A 15 6.33 17.37 18.56
CA ALA A 15 7.07 16.31 17.87
C ALA A 15 8.43 16.03 18.56
N GLU A 16 9.19 17.09 18.90
CA GLU A 16 10.45 16.98 19.64
C GLU A 16 10.26 16.21 20.95
N ALA A 17 9.24 16.54 21.73
CA ALA A 17 8.96 15.90 23.02
C ALA A 17 8.63 14.40 22.88
N GLN A 18 7.87 14.03 21.85
CA GLN A 18 7.51 12.63 21.59
C GLN A 18 8.71 11.81 21.12
N PHE A 19 9.51 12.34 20.19
CA PHE A 19 10.69 11.61 19.71
C PHE A 19 11.82 11.56 20.75
N ALA A 20 11.98 12.58 21.60
CA ALA A 20 12.88 12.51 22.75
C ALA A 20 12.45 11.41 23.74
N THR A 21 11.14 11.21 23.91
CA THR A 21 10.62 10.09 24.71
C THR A 21 10.95 8.75 24.06
N LEU A 22 10.80 8.63 22.74
CA LEU A 22 11.17 7.42 22.00
C LEU A 22 12.66 7.07 22.16
N VAL A 23 13.56 8.06 22.01
CA VAL A 23 15.00 7.88 22.23
C VAL A 23 15.31 7.38 23.65
N ARG A 24 14.57 7.87 24.66
CA ARG A 24 14.75 7.43 26.05
C ARG A 24 14.26 6.00 26.28
N LEU A 25 13.15 5.62 25.67
CA LEU A 25 12.53 4.29 25.84
C LEU A 25 13.24 3.20 25.03
N ALA A 26 13.75 3.55 23.85
CA ALA A 26 14.39 2.63 22.91
C ALA A 26 15.72 3.22 22.38
N PRO A 27 16.76 3.34 23.23
CA PRO A 27 18.04 3.98 22.86
C PRO A 27 18.86 3.21 21.82
N ASN A 28 18.47 1.96 21.51
CA ASN A 28 19.15 1.13 20.51
C ASN A 28 18.41 1.11 19.16
N GLN A 29 17.40 1.96 18.97
CA GLN A 29 16.68 2.08 17.70
C GLN A 29 17.10 3.35 16.97
N ALA A 30 17.56 3.21 15.73
CA ALA A 30 17.99 4.36 14.91
C ALA A 30 16.82 5.34 14.65
N ALA A 31 15.60 4.82 14.52
CA ALA A 31 14.37 5.55 14.24
C ALA A 31 14.14 6.78 15.14
N GLY A 32 14.34 6.63 16.46
CA GLY A 32 14.14 7.72 17.40
C GLY A 32 15.10 8.87 17.14
N TYR A 33 16.36 8.56 16.84
CA TYR A 33 17.38 9.54 16.53
C TYR A 33 17.18 10.18 15.15
N VAL A 34 16.75 9.39 14.15
CA VAL A 34 16.43 9.89 12.81
C VAL A 34 15.31 10.92 12.88
N ASN A 35 14.16 10.55 13.46
CA ASN A 35 12.99 11.41 13.51
C ASN A 35 13.24 12.68 14.34
N LEU A 36 13.97 12.56 15.45
CA LEU A 36 14.39 13.72 16.22
C LEU A 36 15.34 14.64 15.42
N GLY A 37 16.26 14.05 14.64
CA GLY A 37 17.13 14.78 13.72
C GLY A 37 16.35 15.54 12.64
N LEU A 38 15.30 14.92 12.07
CA LEU A 38 14.42 15.55 11.09
C LEU A 38 13.61 16.71 11.68
N VAL A 39 13.09 16.56 12.90
CA VAL A 39 12.46 17.67 13.64
C VAL A 39 13.43 18.84 13.78
N TYR A 40 14.66 18.58 14.21
CA TYR A 40 15.68 19.63 14.34
C TYR A 40 16.06 20.27 13.01
N LEU A 41 16.06 19.50 11.92
CA LEU A 41 16.28 19.99 10.57
C LEU A 41 15.19 20.98 10.16
N ARG A 42 13.91 20.64 10.38
CA ARG A 42 12.77 21.54 10.13
C ARG A 42 12.78 22.79 11.00
N MET A 43 13.27 22.67 12.24
CA MET A 43 13.50 23.82 13.13
C MET A 43 14.70 24.69 12.73
N GLY A 44 15.49 24.32 11.72
CA GLY A 44 16.74 25.00 11.34
C GLY A 44 17.88 24.82 12.35
N ARG A 45 17.78 23.86 13.26
CA ARG A 45 18.78 23.56 14.31
C ARG A 45 19.79 22.52 13.81
N TYR A 46 20.60 22.89 12.82
CA TYR A 46 21.47 21.95 12.10
C TYR A 46 22.51 21.23 12.97
N ASP A 47 23.06 21.88 13.99
CA ASP A 47 24.04 21.24 14.90
C ASP A 47 23.40 20.11 15.72
N ARG A 48 22.15 20.30 16.14
CA ARG A 48 21.40 19.26 16.88
C ARG A 48 20.96 18.15 15.93
N ALA A 49 20.51 18.51 14.73
CA ALA A 49 20.17 17.54 13.70
C ALA A 49 21.37 16.63 13.39
N GLU A 50 22.55 17.20 13.17
CA GLU A 50 23.78 16.43 12.94
C GLU A 50 24.09 15.47 14.09
N ALA A 51 24.00 15.94 15.34
CA ALA A 51 24.30 15.12 16.51
C ALA A 51 23.39 13.89 16.63
N GLU A 52 22.09 14.05 16.38
CA GLU A 52 21.13 12.95 16.43
C GLU A 52 21.27 12.01 15.23
N ILE A 53 21.45 12.52 14.01
CA ILE A 53 21.66 11.66 12.84
C ILE A 53 22.99 10.87 12.95
N GLN A 54 24.04 11.45 13.53
CA GLN A 54 25.26 10.69 13.83
C GLN A 54 25.07 9.61 14.90
N ARG A 55 24.11 9.78 15.83
CA ARG A 55 23.72 8.69 16.76
C ARG A 55 22.98 7.59 16.00
N ALA A 56 22.08 7.96 15.09
CA ALA A 56 21.39 7.00 14.24
C ALA A 56 22.39 6.13 13.43
N LEU A 57 23.40 6.75 12.81
CA LEU A 57 24.46 6.02 12.09
C LEU A 57 25.34 5.14 12.98
N ARG A 58 25.44 5.42 14.29
CA ARG A 58 26.15 4.49 15.20
C ARG A 58 25.33 3.24 15.49
N VAL A 59 24.00 3.34 15.42
CA VAL A 59 23.08 2.21 15.59
C VAL A 59 22.97 1.42 14.29
N SER A 60 22.81 2.11 13.16
CA SER A 60 22.68 1.52 11.81
C SER A 60 23.73 2.14 10.87
N PRO A 61 24.99 1.66 10.90
CA PRO A 61 26.10 2.26 10.14
C PRO A 61 26.07 2.04 8.63
N ASP A 62 25.22 1.12 8.17
CA ASP A 62 25.20 0.64 6.78
C ASP A 62 23.95 1.10 6.03
N ASP A 63 23.11 1.90 6.68
CA ASP A 63 21.86 2.44 6.14
C ASP A 63 22.15 3.68 5.26
N PRO A 64 21.96 3.59 3.94
CA PRO A 64 22.25 4.70 3.02
C PRO A 64 21.26 5.87 3.17
N ASP A 65 20.04 5.63 3.64
CA ASP A 65 19.03 6.68 3.81
C ASP A 65 19.35 7.56 5.03
N ILE A 66 19.82 6.98 6.13
CA ILE A 66 20.35 7.77 7.26
C ILE A 66 21.55 8.61 6.82
N GLY A 67 22.40 8.03 5.97
CA GLY A 67 23.52 8.72 5.37
C GLY A 67 23.11 9.91 4.49
N LEU A 68 22.07 9.74 3.67
CA LEU A 68 21.46 10.79 2.86
C LEU A 68 20.92 11.93 3.72
N ILE A 69 20.29 11.62 4.86
CA ILE A 69 19.83 12.63 5.81
C ILE A 69 20.99 13.47 6.32
N LEU A 70 22.11 12.83 6.72
CA LEU A 70 23.27 13.57 7.20
C LEU A 70 23.85 14.48 6.12
N ALA A 71 23.93 14.02 4.87
CA ALA A 71 24.36 14.84 3.74
C ALA A 71 23.44 16.04 3.53
N ALA A 72 22.13 15.86 3.71
CA ALA A 72 21.15 16.94 3.63
C ALA A 72 21.32 17.96 4.77
N VAL A 73 21.65 17.52 6.01
CA VAL A 73 22.03 18.42 7.12
C VAL A 73 23.26 19.24 6.75
N TYR A 74 24.29 18.61 6.17
CA TYR A 74 25.49 19.32 5.72
C TYR A 74 25.19 20.35 4.64
N GLN A 75 24.35 20.01 3.67
CA GLN A 75 23.95 20.94 2.62
C GLN A 75 23.23 22.18 3.18
N LEU A 76 22.23 22.00 4.05
CA LEU A 76 21.51 23.12 4.65
C LEU A 76 22.37 23.95 5.59
N ALA A 77 23.37 23.34 6.22
CA ALA A 77 24.37 24.04 7.03
C ALA A 77 25.45 24.77 6.20
N GLY A 78 25.36 24.75 4.86
CA GLY A 78 26.35 25.36 3.96
C GLY A 78 27.68 24.61 3.86
N ARG A 79 27.72 23.34 4.31
CA ARG A 79 28.91 22.48 4.38
C ARG A 79 28.95 21.52 3.19
N GLU A 80 28.85 22.07 1.98
CA GLU A 80 28.66 21.30 0.76
C GLU A 80 29.77 20.30 0.46
N ARG A 81 31.04 20.65 0.74
CA ARG A 81 32.18 19.72 0.58
C ARG A 81 32.01 18.46 1.43
N GLN A 82 31.52 18.62 2.66
CA GLN A 82 31.30 17.48 3.56
C GLN A 82 30.12 16.62 3.10
N ALA A 83 29.07 17.24 2.57
CA ALA A 83 27.95 16.51 1.97
C ALA A 83 28.43 15.62 0.80
N ARG A 84 29.26 16.16 -0.10
CA ARG A 84 29.82 15.40 -1.23
C ARG A 84 30.70 14.23 -0.77
N GLU A 85 31.71 14.50 0.05
CA GLU A 85 32.64 13.48 0.57
C GLU A 85 31.91 12.38 1.35
N PHE A 86 30.77 12.70 1.96
CA PHE A 86 29.96 11.74 2.68
C PHE A 86 29.14 10.86 1.71
N LEU A 87 28.45 11.45 0.74
CA LEU A 87 27.68 10.72 -0.28
C LEU A 87 28.59 9.83 -1.15
N GLU A 88 29.78 10.29 -1.53
CA GLU A 88 30.75 9.48 -2.28
C GLU A 88 31.13 8.20 -1.52
N ARG A 89 31.45 8.33 -0.22
CA ARG A 89 31.75 7.17 0.64
C ARG A 89 30.54 6.25 0.84
N GLY A 90 29.33 6.81 0.90
CA GLY A 90 28.10 6.03 0.95
C GLY A 90 27.91 5.17 -0.31
N LEU A 91 28.12 5.78 -1.47
CA LEU A 91 28.01 5.11 -2.78
C LEU A 91 29.12 4.09 -3.05
N GLU A 92 30.30 4.20 -2.44
CA GLU A 92 31.30 3.13 -2.46
C GLU A 92 30.77 1.82 -1.83
N ARG A 93 29.87 1.94 -0.84
CA ARG A 93 29.27 0.80 -0.14
C ARG A 93 28.00 0.31 -0.81
N VAL A 94 27.15 1.24 -1.26
CA VAL A 94 25.86 0.95 -1.93
C VAL A 94 25.80 1.68 -3.28
N PRO A 95 26.44 1.14 -4.34
CA PRO A 95 26.63 1.88 -5.61
C PRO A 95 25.37 2.19 -6.40
N ARG A 96 24.26 1.49 -6.13
CA ARG A 96 22.98 1.62 -6.85
C ARG A 96 21.90 2.36 -6.05
N HIS A 97 22.23 3.03 -4.94
CA HIS A 97 21.24 3.77 -4.16
C HIS A 97 20.78 5.03 -4.91
N ALA A 98 19.57 5.01 -5.45
CA ALA A 98 19.04 6.01 -6.38
C ALA A 98 19.03 7.44 -5.79
N LYS A 99 18.53 7.61 -4.54
CA LYS A 99 18.44 8.92 -3.88
C LYS A 99 19.83 9.53 -3.63
N SER A 100 20.82 8.73 -3.23
CA SER A 100 22.20 9.20 -3.05
C SER A 100 22.87 9.59 -4.36
N LEU A 101 22.66 8.81 -5.43
CA LEU A 101 23.14 9.14 -6.77
C LEU A 101 22.55 10.48 -7.25
N TYR A 102 21.24 10.68 -7.08
CA TYR A 102 20.55 11.90 -7.47
C TYR A 102 21.00 13.12 -6.66
N ALA A 103 21.08 12.99 -5.34
CA ALA A 103 21.55 14.06 -4.45
C ALA A 103 22.99 14.49 -4.80
N LEU A 104 23.89 13.53 -5.02
CA LEU A 104 25.27 13.82 -5.38
C LEU A 104 25.38 14.44 -6.78
N ALA A 105 24.63 13.93 -7.76
CA ALA A 105 24.57 14.50 -9.11
C ALA A 105 24.15 15.98 -9.08
N ASN A 106 23.14 16.31 -8.27
CA ASN A 106 22.67 17.68 -8.09
C ASN A 106 23.72 18.60 -7.44
N LEU A 107 24.49 18.10 -6.46
CA LEU A 107 25.59 18.87 -5.86
C LEU A 107 26.67 19.20 -6.90
N TYR A 108 27.04 18.23 -7.73
CA TYR A 108 28.00 18.47 -8.81
C TYR A 108 27.45 19.39 -9.90
N ALA A 109 26.20 19.22 -10.32
CA ALA A 109 25.57 20.07 -11.33
C ALA A 109 25.50 21.55 -10.91
N ARG A 110 25.34 21.84 -9.61
CA ARG A 110 25.30 23.22 -9.07
C ARG A 110 26.65 23.93 -9.05
N SER A 111 27.75 23.18 -8.98
CA SER A 111 29.10 23.76 -8.88
C SER A 111 29.55 24.51 -10.13
N GLY A 112 28.95 24.20 -11.30
CA GLY A 112 29.14 24.93 -12.56
C GLY A 112 30.50 24.74 -13.24
N ASP A 113 31.42 23.93 -12.69
CA ASP A 113 32.70 23.64 -13.32
C ASP A 113 32.64 22.43 -14.29
N PRO A 114 33.45 22.41 -15.37
CA PRO A 114 33.37 21.35 -16.37
C PRO A 114 33.64 19.94 -15.82
N ARG A 115 34.49 19.78 -14.80
CA ARG A 115 34.80 18.45 -14.24
C ARG A 115 33.63 17.92 -13.43
N SER A 116 33.02 18.78 -12.62
CA SER A 116 31.82 18.45 -11.89
C SER A 116 30.63 18.18 -12.82
N SER A 117 30.53 18.89 -13.94
CA SER A 117 29.49 18.63 -14.94
C SER A 117 29.61 17.21 -15.52
N VAL A 118 30.84 16.78 -15.88
CA VAL A 118 31.09 15.39 -16.32
C VAL A 118 30.76 14.39 -15.21
N ARG A 119 31.12 14.69 -13.96
CA ARG A 119 30.81 13.82 -12.83
C ARG A 119 29.30 13.68 -12.59
N ALA A 120 28.54 14.76 -12.77
CA ALA A 120 27.08 14.73 -12.69
C ALA A 120 26.46 13.86 -13.81
N GLU A 121 27.03 13.87 -15.03
CA GLU A 121 26.61 12.98 -16.12
C GLU A 121 26.82 11.51 -15.73
N GLU A 122 28.01 11.14 -15.25
CA GLU A 122 28.32 9.77 -14.81
C GLU A 122 27.35 9.28 -13.71
N LEU A 123 26.99 10.15 -12.77
CA LEU A 123 26.08 9.82 -11.67
C LEU A 123 24.62 9.67 -12.15
N LEU A 124 24.17 10.53 -13.07
CA LEU A 124 22.84 10.42 -13.66
C LEU A 124 22.72 9.17 -14.57
N GLU A 125 23.80 8.78 -15.24
CA GLU A 125 23.83 7.51 -15.98
C GLU A 125 23.74 6.30 -15.05
N ALA A 126 24.49 6.32 -13.94
CA ALA A 126 24.38 5.29 -12.92
C ALA A 126 22.96 5.24 -12.33
N LEU A 127 22.32 6.40 -12.13
CA LEU A 127 20.95 6.51 -11.65
C LEU A 127 19.95 5.92 -12.65
N VAL A 128 20.01 6.31 -13.93
CA VAL A 128 19.15 5.74 -14.97
C VAL A 128 19.40 4.24 -15.15
N GLY A 129 20.62 3.77 -14.90
CA GLY A 129 20.92 2.33 -14.87
C GLY A 129 20.36 1.60 -13.64
N ALA A 130 20.24 2.28 -12.51
CA ALA A 130 19.67 1.73 -11.27
C ALA A 130 18.14 1.80 -11.24
N ALA A 131 17.54 2.85 -11.83
CA ALA A 131 16.10 3.06 -11.93
C ALA A 131 15.72 3.39 -13.40
N PRO A 132 15.68 2.39 -14.30
CA PRO A 132 15.44 2.61 -15.72
C PRO A 132 14.08 3.24 -16.04
N ALA A 133 13.06 3.00 -15.22
CA ALA A 133 11.71 3.53 -15.38
C ALA A 133 11.56 5.00 -14.94
N ASN A 134 12.52 5.54 -14.18
CA ASN A 134 12.39 6.88 -13.61
C ASN A 134 12.56 7.97 -14.68
N VAL A 135 11.43 8.55 -15.12
CA VAL A 135 11.42 9.51 -16.24
C VAL A 135 12.07 10.84 -15.87
N ALA A 136 12.06 11.22 -14.59
CA ALA A 136 12.66 12.45 -14.10
C ALA A 136 14.19 12.39 -14.17
N ALA A 137 14.80 11.31 -13.66
CA ALA A 137 16.24 11.06 -13.78
C ALA A 137 16.70 11.02 -15.23
N ARG A 138 15.93 10.35 -16.10
CA ARG A 138 16.23 10.25 -17.53
C ARG A 138 16.16 11.61 -18.23
N LEU A 139 15.18 12.44 -17.88
CA LEU A 139 15.06 13.79 -18.45
C LEU A 139 16.20 14.71 -17.98
N ASP A 140 16.57 14.66 -16.70
CA ASP A 140 17.72 15.40 -16.17
C ASP A 140 19.03 14.98 -16.87
N LEU A 141 19.19 13.69 -17.18
CA LEU A 141 20.32 13.18 -17.98
C LEU A 141 20.29 13.73 -19.41
N VAL A 142 19.14 13.71 -20.09
CA VAL A 142 19.00 14.27 -21.46
C VAL A 142 19.41 15.74 -21.50
N GLU A 143 18.96 16.54 -20.55
CA GLU A 143 19.34 17.96 -20.49
C GLU A 143 20.83 18.19 -20.27
N LEU A 144 21.48 17.33 -19.49
CA LEU A 144 22.92 17.42 -19.26
C LEU A 144 23.71 16.97 -20.51
N LEU A 145 23.27 15.90 -21.17
CA LEU A 145 23.85 15.44 -22.44
C LEU A 145 23.73 16.49 -23.54
N VAL A 146 22.60 17.19 -23.63
CA VAL A 146 22.42 18.32 -24.55
C VAL A 146 23.42 19.44 -24.26
N ARG A 147 23.60 19.80 -22.98
CA ARG A 147 24.58 20.81 -22.55
C ARG A 147 26.02 20.42 -22.87
N HIS A 148 26.32 19.12 -22.92
CA HIS A 148 27.63 18.58 -23.30
C HIS A 148 27.76 18.26 -24.80
N GLU A 149 26.81 18.71 -25.62
CA GLU A 149 26.80 18.52 -27.08
C GLU A 149 26.76 17.03 -27.51
N ARG A 150 26.25 16.14 -26.64
CA ARG A 150 26.14 14.69 -26.87
C ARG A 150 24.80 14.32 -27.53
N ALA A 151 24.56 14.83 -28.74
CA ALA A 151 23.28 14.71 -29.44
C ALA A 151 22.80 13.25 -29.63
N ASP A 152 23.69 12.34 -30.00
CA ASP A 152 23.33 10.93 -30.27
C ASP A 152 22.79 10.24 -29.01
N ARG A 153 23.48 10.43 -27.87
CA ARG A 153 23.06 9.87 -26.58
C ARG A 153 21.78 10.51 -26.07
N ALA A 154 21.67 11.83 -26.19
CA ALA A 154 20.45 12.55 -25.82
C ALA A 154 19.24 12.04 -26.63
N THR A 155 19.42 11.80 -27.93
CA THR A 155 18.38 11.22 -28.81
C THR A 155 17.95 9.85 -28.30
N MET A 156 18.89 8.95 -28.04
CA MET A 156 18.60 7.60 -27.54
C MET A 156 17.78 7.64 -26.23
N HIS A 157 18.19 8.46 -25.25
CA HIS A 157 17.45 8.56 -23.99
C HIS A 157 16.07 9.20 -24.16
N LEU A 158 15.92 10.16 -25.07
CA LEU A 158 14.64 10.82 -25.34
C LEU A 158 13.66 9.90 -26.11
N GLU A 159 14.16 9.05 -27.01
CA GLU A 159 13.37 8.00 -27.68
C GLU A 159 12.93 6.91 -26.69
N GLU A 160 13.80 6.55 -25.74
CA GLU A 160 13.41 5.61 -24.69
C GLU A 160 12.37 6.22 -23.75
N LEU A 161 12.51 7.50 -23.41
CA LEU A 161 11.51 8.24 -22.64
C LEU A 161 10.16 8.30 -23.38
N GLN A 162 10.15 8.43 -24.71
CA GLN A 162 8.94 8.34 -25.52
C GLN A 162 8.24 6.97 -25.39
N ARG A 163 9.00 5.87 -25.27
CA ARG A 163 8.43 4.53 -25.10
C ARG A 163 7.87 4.28 -23.71
N GLN A 164 8.43 4.96 -22.71
CA GLN A 164 8.05 4.83 -21.31
C GLN A 164 6.80 5.63 -20.95
N ILE A 165 6.44 6.65 -21.74
CA ILE A 165 5.27 7.48 -21.49
C ILE A 165 4.09 6.96 -22.32
N PRO A 166 3.05 6.37 -21.68
CA PRO A 166 1.96 5.69 -22.40
C PRO A 166 1.14 6.64 -23.27
N GLU A 167 0.80 7.82 -22.75
CA GLU A 167 0.12 8.89 -23.49
C GLU A 167 0.65 10.26 -23.08
N LEU A 168 1.16 11.01 -24.06
CA LEU A 168 1.46 12.43 -23.91
C LEU A 168 0.26 13.21 -24.44
N PRO A 169 -0.26 14.19 -23.68
CA PRO A 169 -1.19 15.17 -24.22
C PRO A 169 -0.58 15.83 -25.47
N SER A 170 -1.43 16.17 -26.44
CA SER A 170 -1.02 16.54 -27.80
C SER A 170 0.03 17.67 -27.88
N ASP A 171 0.01 18.61 -26.93
CA ASP A 171 1.03 19.66 -26.81
C ASP A 171 2.40 19.12 -26.37
N GLY A 172 2.44 18.18 -25.41
CA GLY A 172 3.66 17.52 -24.94
C GLY A 172 4.30 16.66 -26.02
N GLU A 173 3.49 15.90 -26.76
CA GLU A 173 3.93 15.10 -27.90
C GLU A 173 4.58 15.98 -28.98
N ARG A 174 3.96 17.11 -29.32
CA ARG A 174 4.50 18.07 -30.29
C ARG A 174 5.88 18.59 -29.88
N PHE A 175 6.11 18.93 -28.61
CA PHE A 175 7.41 19.44 -28.16
C PHE A 175 8.48 18.33 -28.12
N LEU A 176 8.09 17.10 -27.76
CA LEU A 176 8.97 15.93 -27.83
C LEU A 176 9.43 15.66 -29.26
N GLU A 177 8.51 15.66 -30.22
CA GLU A 177 8.83 15.47 -31.64
C GLU A 177 9.75 16.57 -32.18
N GLN A 178 9.51 17.83 -31.81
CA GLN A 178 10.39 18.95 -32.16
C GLN A 178 11.81 18.76 -31.60
N ALA A 179 11.93 18.36 -30.33
CA ALA A 179 13.21 18.09 -29.70
C ALA A 179 13.95 16.94 -30.41
N LEU A 180 13.26 15.83 -30.69
CA LEU A 180 13.82 14.69 -31.43
C LEU A 180 14.26 15.07 -32.84
N GLN A 181 13.47 15.87 -33.56
CA GLN A 181 13.82 16.31 -34.92
C GLN A 181 15.10 17.14 -34.94
N VAL A 182 15.28 18.02 -33.95
CA VAL A 182 16.46 18.87 -33.81
C VAL A 182 17.69 18.05 -33.39
N LEU A 183 17.53 17.12 -32.43
CA LEU A 183 18.63 16.25 -31.97
C LEU A 183 19.12 15.30 -33.05
N ARG A 184 18.22 14.73 -33.86
CA ARG A 184 18.57 13.89 -35.02
C ARG A 184 19.37 14.61 -36.10
N ARG A 185 19.36 15.96 -36.10
CA ARG A 185 20.18 16.82 -36.97
C ARG A 185 21.47 17.28 -36.28
N SER A 186 21.74 16.79 -35.07
CA SER A 186 22.88 17.17 -34.22
C SER A 186 22.93 18.66 -33.88
N GLN A 187 21.77 19.34 -33.81
CA GLN A 187 21.66 20.78 -33.55
C GLN A 187 21.35 21.06 -32.07
N THR A 188 22.32 20.86 -31.17
CA THR A 188 22.13 20.97 -29.71
C THR A 188 21.74 22.38 -29.25
N ASP A 189 22.18 23.44 -29.94
CA ASP A 189 21.81 24.82 -29.58
C ASP A 189 20.32 25.12 -29.80
N ALA A 190 19.70 24.45 -30.78
CA ALA A 190 18.30 24.68 -31.13
C ALA A 190 17.32 23.81 -30.30
N VAL A 191 17.82 22.80 -29.58
CA VAL A 191 16.95 21.87 -28.82
C VAL A 191 16.51 22.45 -27.47
N ALA A 192 17.22 23.45 -26.94
CA ALA A 192 16.99 23.97 -25.59
C ALA A 192 15.55 24.45 -25.37
N THR A 193 14.94 25.08 -26.37
CA THR A 193 13.56 25.58 -26.29
C THR A 193 12.53 24.45 -26.31
N PRO A 194 12.47 23.57 -27.32
CA PRO A 194 11.51 22.48 -27.33
C PRO A 194 11.71 21.51 -26.15
N LEU A 195 12.95 21.21 -25.75
CA LEU A 195 13.23 20.37 -24.60
C LEU A 195 12.74 20.97 -23.28
N ARG A 196 12.93 22.29 -23.08
CA ARG A 196 12.41 22.98 -21.90
C ARG A 196 10.88 22.97 -21.88
N ARG A 197 10.22 23.22 -23.01
CA ARG A 197 8.75 23.17 -23.09
C ARG A 197 8.21 21.77 -22.82
N PHE A 198 8.89 20.76 -23.34
CA PHE A 198 8.60 19.37 -23.04
C PHE A 198 8.79 19.08 -21.54
N ARG A 199 9.87 19.56 -20.92
CA ARG A 199 10.09 19.43 -19.47
C ARG A 199 9.02 20.14 -18.66
N ASP A 200 8.68 21.38 -18.98
CA ASP A 200 7.65 22.14 -18.26
C ASP A 200 6.33 21.36 -18.27
N PHE A 201 5.99 20.79 -19.43
CA PHE A 201 4.80 19.96 -19.61
C PHE A 201 4.88 18.67 -18.79
N LEU A 202 5.98 17.92 -18.94
CA LEU A 202 6.17 16.67 -18.22
C LEU A 202 6.22 16.92 -16.71
N SER A 203 6.73 18.07 -16.26
CA SER A 203 6.90 18.39 -14.85
C SER A 203 5.59 18.46 -14.07
N VAL A 204 4.46 18.64 -14.73
CA VAL A 204 3.13 18.67 -14.08
C VAL A 204 2.37 17.36 -14.23
N THR A 205 2.93 16.36 -14.92
CA THR A 205 2.26 15.06 -15.05
C THR A 205 2.44 14.23 -13.78
N PRO A 206 1.43 13.43 -13.38
CA PRO A 206 1.52 12.50 -12.27
C PRO A 206 2.74 11.56 -12.36
N LEU A 207 2.99 10.98 -13.53
CA LEU A 207 4.16 10.13 -13.81
C LEU A 207 5.49 10.78 -13.44
N TYR A 208 5.69 12.05 -13.82
CA TYR A 208 6.91 12.77 -13.49
C TYR A 208 6.97 13.12 -12.01
N GLN A 209 5.84 13.51 -11.41
CA GLN A 209 5.75 13.81 -9.98
C GLN A 209 6.06 12.59 -9.11
N ALA A 210 5.55 11.41 -9.47
CA ALA A 210 5.91 10.14 -8.83
C ALA A 210 7.41 9.84 -8.99
N SER A 211 7.93 9.94 -10.22
CA SER A 211 9.36 9.70 -10.50
C SER A 211 10.28 10.63 -9.71
N ILE A 212 9.95 11.92 -9.59
CA ILE A 212 10.81 12.85 -8.86
C ILE A 212 10.69 12.68 -7.33
N ARG A 213 9.52 12.25 -6.82
CA ARG A 213 9.31 11.91 -5.39
C ARG A 213 10.19 10.76 -4.93
N GLU A 214 10.36 9.73 -5.75
CA GLU A 214 11.24 8.59 -5.46
C GLU A 214 12.71 9.03 -5.23
N LEU A 215 13.14 10.10 -5.89
CA LEU A 215 14.50 10.63 -5.82
C LEU A 215 14.67 11.67 -4.71
N TRP A 216 13.59 12.13 -4.09
CA TRP A 216 13.66 13.10 -3.02
C TRP A 216 14.26 12.50 -1.74
N GLY A 217 15.12 13.31 -1.13
CA GLY A 217 15.64 13.05 0.19
C GLY A 217 14.66 13.50 1.29
N PRO A 218 15.06 13.35 2.56
CA PRO A 218 14.26 13.69 3.76
C PRO A 218 13.82 15.16 3.90
N GLN A 219 14.29 16.04 3.01
CA GLN A 219 13.91 17.45 2.99
C GLN A 219 12.45 17.64 2.51
N GLY A 220 11.83 16.60 1.96
CA GLY A 220 10.44 16.61 1.54
C GLY A 220 10.17 17.48 0.31
N GLU A 221 8.90 17.47 -0.09
CA GLU A 221 8.36 18.16 -1.27
C GLU A 221 8.38 19.71 -1.09
N PRO A 222 8.36 20.50 -2.18
CA PRO A 222 8.04 21.93 -2.07
C PRO A 222 6.67 22.14 -1.41
N ALA A 223 6.52 23.22 -0.63
CA ALA A 223 5.27 23.55 0.05
C ALA A 223 4.06 23.57 -0.91
N GLY A 224 3.00 22.83 -0.58
CA GLY A 224 1.73 22.84 -1.31
C GLY A 224 1.31 21.52 -1.96
N VAL A 225 2.01 20.42 -1.71
CA VAL A 225 1.67 19.08 -2.21
C VAL A 225 1.32 18.17 -1.01
N PRO A 226 0.21 17.40 -1.05
CA PRO A 226 -0.16 16.50 0.04
C PRO A 226 0.80 15.30 0.09
N THR A 227 1.34 15.05 1.28
CA THR A 227 2.31 13.98 1.54
C THR A 227 1.56 12.67 1.83
N LEU A 228 1.67 11.69 0.93
CA LEU A 228 1.16 10.33 1.11
C LEU A 228 2.31 9.32 1.08
N THR A 229 3.31 9.48 1.95
CA THR A 229 4.31 8.42 2.16
C THR A 229 4.44 8.11 3.64
N PHE A 230 4.01 6.90 4.00
CA PHE A 230 4.36 6.30 5.27
C PHE A 230 5.81 5.80 5.17
N SER A 231 6.70 6.32 6.00
CA SER A 231 8.02 5.72 6.17
C SER A 231 7.86 4.51 7.09
N PRO A 232 8.09 3.27 6.61
CA PRO A 232 7.95 2.08 7.44
C PRO A 232 9.21 1.99 8.30
N ILE A 233 9.13 2.49 9.53
CA ILE A 233 10.09 2.08 10.55
C ILE A 233 9.40 1.04 11.42
N SER A 234 9.76 -0.21 11.19
CA SER A 234 9.32 -1.35 12.00
C SER A 234 9.75 -1.16 13.45
N VAL A 235 8.76 -1.10 14.35
CA VAL A 235 8.98 -1.11 15.79
C VAL A 235 8.91 -2.56 16.25
N GLU A 236 10.07 -3.16 16.55
CA GLU A 236 10.11 -4.49 17.14
C GLU A 236 9.49 -4.47 18.56
N VAL A 237 8.27 -4.98 18.71
CA VAL A 237 7.57 -5.12 19.99
C VAL A 237 8.16 -6.32 20.75
N ARG A 238 9.00 -6.04 21.76
CA ARG A 238 9.73 -7.09 22.50
C ARG A 238 8.91 -7.94 23.47
N GLU A 239 7.68 -7.56 23.83
CA GLU A 239 6.79 -8.41 24.63
C GLU A 239 5.35 -8.45 24.08
N PRO A 240 5.09 -9.28 23.05
CA PRO A 240 3.75 -9.44 22.46
C PRO A 240 2.69 -9.86 23.48
N ALA A 241 3.09 -10.64 24.49
CA ALA A 241 2.21 -11.13 25.54
C ALA A 241 1.67 -10.03 26.45
N ALA A 242 2.45 -8.96 26.70
CA ALA A 242 2.01 -7.84 27.54
C ALA A 242 1.00 -6.93 26.81
N VAL A 243 1.17 -6.74 25.50
CA VAL A 243 0.25 -5.96 24.66
C VAL A 243 -1.09 -6.68 24.52
N LEU A 244 -1.08 -7.97 24.17
CA LEU A 244 -2.29 -8.77 24.04
C LEU A 244 -3.06 -8.91 25.36
N ALA A 245 -2.35 -8.97 26.50
CA ALA A 245 -2.98 -9.00 27.82
C ALA A 245 -3.68 -7.68 28.21
N GLY A 246 -3.35 -6.57 27.54
CA GLY A 246 -3.98 -5.26 27.78
C GLY A 246 -5.12 -4.92 26.81
N ILE A 247 -5.31 -5.68 25.73
CA ILE A 247 -6.40 -5.48 24.77
C ILE A 247 -7.63 -6.24 25.26
N HIS A 248 -8.65 -5.49 25.66
CA HIS A 248 -9.95 -6.03 26.05
C HIS A 248 -11.00 -5.55 25.05
N PHE A 249 -11.63 -6.48 24.34
CA PHE A 249 -12.80 -6.19 23.52
C PHE A 249 -14.05 -6.27 24.40
N THR A 250 -14.89 -5.25 24.33
CA THR A 250 -16.21 -5.24 24.94
C THR A 250 -17.23 -5.35 23.83
N ASP A 251 -18.16 -6.30 23.97
CA ASP A 251 -19.31 -6.39 23.07
C ASP A 251 -20.26 -5.23 23.36
N VAL A 252 -20.43 -4.36 22.37
CA VAL A 252 -21.33 -3.19 22.40
C VAL A 252 -22.49 -3.30 21.42
N THR A 253 -22.73 -4.48 20.82
CA THR A 253 -23.70 -4.64 19.72
C THR A 253 -25.12 -4.17 20.11
N SER A 254 -25.59 -4.50 21.32
CA SER A 254 -26.90 -4.05 21.81
C SER A 254 -26.91 -2.57 22.21
N GLU A 255 -25.78 -2.02 22.66
CA GLU A 255 -25.65 -0.60 23.02
C GLU A 255 -25.75 0.27 21.77
N THR A 256 -25.15 -0.18 20.66
CA THR A 256 -25.19 0.52 19.37
C THR A 256 -26.43 0.24 18.52
N ARG A 257 -27.32 -0.65 19.00
CA ARG A 257 -28.57 -1.11 18.35
C ARG A 257 -28.39 -1.91 17.06
N LEU A 258 -27.20 -2.41 16.78
CA LEU A 258 -26.96 -3.21 15.57
C LEU A 258 -27.80 -4.50 15.56
N ASP A 259 -27.98 -5.12 16.72
CA ASP A 259 -28.77 -6.36 16.89
C ASP A 259 -30.23 -6.21 16.44
N ALA A 260 -30.88 -5.08 16.77
CA ALA A 260 -32.25 -4.80 16.39
C ALA A 260 -32.39 -4.48 14.89
N LEU A 261 -31.37 -3.84 14.30
CA LEU A 261 -31.39 -3.42 12.89
C LEU A 261 -31.18 -4.59 11.92
N THR A 262 -30.42 -5.61 12.32
CA THR A 262 -30.06 -6.75 11.45
C THR A 262 -30.86 -8.02 11.75
N ALA A 263 -31.85 -7.95 12.64
CA ALA A 263 -32.63 -9.12 13.06
C ALA A 263 -33.36 -9.79 11.88
N GLY A 264 -32.91 -10.99 11.49
CA GLY A 264 -33.54 -11.80 10.43
C GLY A 264 -33.11 -11.43 9.00
N VAL A 265 -32.11 -10.58 8.83
CA VAL A 265 -31.56 -10.22 7.51
C VAL A 265 -30.23 -10.94 7.29
N SER A 266 -30.11 -11.65 6.17
CA SER A 266 -28.83 -12.20 5.73
C SER A 266 -28.06 -11.12 4.97
N ILE A 267 -27.03 -10.57 5.60
CA ILE A 267 -26.16 -9.56 4.99
C ILE A 267 -25.12 -10.27 4.13
N GLY A 268 -25.02 -9.88 2.86
CA GLY A 268 -24.07 -10.43 1.89
C GLY A 268 -22.94 -9.47 1.52
N ALA A 269 -23.12 -8.17 1.76
CA ALA A 269 -22.10 -7.15 1.56
C ALA A 269 -22.09 -6.17 2.74
N LEU A 270 -20.90 -5.71 3.12
CA LEU A 270 -20.67 -4.71 4.16
C LEU A 270 -19.58 -3.76 3.67
N ALA A 271 -19.75 -2.46 3.85
CA ALA A 271 -18.70 -1.46 3.67
C ALA A 271 -18.77 -0.46 4.83
N ALA A 272 -17.63 0.12 5.20
CA ALA A 272 -17.54 1.09 6.29
C ALA A 272 -16.79 2.34 5.80
N ALA A 273 -17.35 3.52 6.09
CA ALA A 273 -16.81 4.81 5.66
C ALA A 273 -17.55 5.95 6.36
N ASP A 274 -16.91 7.11 6.49
CA ASP A 274 -17.58 8.38 6.83
C ASP A 274 -18.21 8.96 5.54
N TYR A 275 -19.43 8.52 5.20
CA TYR A 275 -20.03 8.90 3.90
C TYR A 275 -20.79 10.22 3.94
N ASP A 276 -21.13 10.72 5.12
CA ASP A 276 -21.83 12.00 5.30
C ASP A 276 -20.92 13.13 5.79
N GLY A 277 -19.64 12.83 6.05
CA GLY A 277 -18.58 13.80 6.33
C GLY A 277 -18.65 14.37 7.75
N ASP A 278 -19.30 13.67 8.68
CA ASP A 278 -19.46 14.11 10.06
C ASP A 278 -18.26 13.73 10.97
N GLY A 279 -17.34 12.91 10.43
CA GLY A 279 -16.12 12.47 11.09
C GLY A 279 -16.25 11.14 11.83
N ASP A 280 -17.45 10.57 11.93
CA ASP A 280 -17.69 9.24 12.46
C ASP A 280 -17.76 8.20 11.32
N VAL A 281 -17.44 6.94 11.64
CA VAL A 281 -17.49 5.85 10.64
C VAL A 281 -18.89 5.27 10.58
N ASP A 282 -19.53 5.40 9.43
CA ASP A 282 -20.81 4.79 9.10
C ASP A 282 -20.65 3.43 8.41
N LEU A 283 -21.79 2.76 8.18
CA LEU A 283 -21.82 1.45 7.51
C LEU A 283 -22.81 1.43 6.34
N TYR A 284 -22.50 0.65 5.33
CA TYR A 284 -23.46 0.15 4.35
C TYR A 284 -23.63 -1.36 4.54
N ILE A 285 -24.87 -1.85 4.52
CA ILE A 285 -25.18 -3.28 4.47
C ILE A 285 -26.03 -3.61 3.24
N GLY A 286 -25.66 -4.68 2.53
CA GLY A 286 -26.40 -5.22 1.39
C GLY A 286 -26.97 -6.60 1.70
N TRP A 287 -28.16 -6.90 1.19
CA TRP A 287 -28.83 -8.21 1.31
C TRP A 287 -29.38 -8.65 -0.06
N GLN A 288 -30.30 -9.63 -0.06
CA GLN A 288 -30.72 -10.30 -1.30
C GLN A 288 -31.25 -9.37 -2.41
N ASP A 289 -32.04 -8.35 -2.08
CA ASP A 289 -32.73 -7.50 -3.05
C ASP A 289 -32.76 -6.03 -2.59
N GLY A 290 -31.71 -5.58 -1.90
CA GLY A 290 -31.64 -4.23 -1.37
C GLY A 290 -30.41 -3.98 -0.50
N GLY A 291 -30.34 -2.77 0.03
CA GLY A 291 -29.30 -2.35 0.96
C GLY A 291 -29.77 -1.17 1.80
N ALA A 292 -29.00 -0.86 2.84
CA ALA A 292 -29.23 0.28 3.68
C ALA A 292 -27.90 0.88 4.14
N LEU A 293 -27.93 2.19 4.34
CA LEU A 293 -26.90 2.94 5.04
C LEU A 293 -27.25 2.99 6.53
N LEU A 294 -26.25 2.93 7.38
CA LEU A 294 -26.35 3.03 8.82
C LEU A 294 -25.46 4.17 9.26
N THR A 295 -26.05 5.36 9.47
CA THR A 295 -25.33 6.52 10.01
C THR A 295 -25.07 6.29 11.49
N TYR A 296 -23.83 6.44 11.94
CA TYR A 296 -23.48 6.44 13.35
C TYR A 296 -23.70 7.83 13.92
N HIS A 297 -24.47 7.93 15.01
CA HIS A 297 -24.60 9.19 15.71
C HIS A 297 -24.79 8.97 17.21
N SER A 298 -23.93 9.63 18.01
CA SER A 298 -24.04 9.67 19.47
C SER A 298 -24.13 8.27 20.13
N GLY A 299 -23.35 7.29 19.63
CA GLY A 299 -23.28 5.95 20.21
C GLY A 299 -24.27 4.93 19.64
N THR A 300 -25.09 5.30 18.64
CA THR A 300 -26.08 4.40 18.03
C THR A 300 -26.11 4.52 16.52
N PHE A 301 -26.43 3.42 15.83
CA PHE A 301 -26.66 3.44 14.39
C PHE A 301 -28.13 3.72 14.04
N ALA A 302 -28.35 4.52 13.01
CA ALA A 302 -29.65 4.78 12.41
C ALA A 302 -29.70 4.25 10.97
N LEU A 303 -30.64 3.34 10.69
CA LEU A 303 -30.77 2.70 9.38
C LEU A 303 -31.61 3.57 8.41
N GLN A 304 -31.09 3.75 7.20
CA GLN A 304 -31.74 4.40 6.07
C GLN A 304 -31.64 3.50 4.82
N PRO A 305 -32.77 3.02 4.27
CA PRO A 305 -32.76 2.28 3.00
C PRO A 305 -32.21 3.13 1.86
N ILE A 306 -31.50 2.50 0.93
CA ILE A 306 -30.93 3.15 -0.24
C ILE A 306 -31.62 2.68 -1.52
N ASP A 307 -31.94 3.62 -2.39
CA ASP A 307 -32.53 3.35 -3.70
C ASP A 307 -31.46 2.96 -4.73
N GLY A 308 -31.88 2.48 -5.92
CA GLY A 308 -30.95 2.15 -7.01
C GLY A 308 -30.34 0.75 -6.96
N LEU A 309 -30.68 -0.05 -5.94
CA LEU A 309 -30.22 -1.44 -5.78
C LEU A 309 -31.24 -2.49 -6.27
N ALA A 310 -32.33 -2.06 -6.91
CA ALA A 310 -33.28 -2.99 -7.52
C ALA A 310 -32.58 -3.87 -8.58
N ASP A 311 -32.98 -5.13 -8.65
CA ASP A 311 -32.50 -6.12 -9.63
C ASP A 311 -30.99 -6.44 -9.55
N LEU A 312 -30.31 -6.04 -8.46
CA LEU A 312 -28.90 -6.39 -8.21
C LEU A 312 -28.72 -7.90 -7.93
N GLY A 313 -29.76 -8.53 -7.39
CA GLY A 313 -29.69 -9.84 -6.73
C GLY A 313 -28.80 -9.80 -5.48
N PRO A 314 -28.50 -10.96 -4.86
CA PRO A 314 -27.69 -11.00 -3.65
C PRO A 314 -26.39 -10.19 -3.78
N SER A 315 -26.20 -9.22 -2.88
CA SER A 315 -24.96 -8.47 -2.78
C SER A 315 -23.84 -9.37 -2.25
N HIS A 316 -22.64 -9.27 -2.82
CA HIS A 316 -21.45 -10.02 -2.38
C HIS A 316 -20.33 -9.12 -1.88
N ALA A 317 -20.23 -7.91 -2.43
CA ALA A 317 -19.21 -6.94 -2.05
C ALA A 317 -19.75 -5.53 -2.21
N ALA A 318 -19.19 -4.62 -1.41
CA ALA A 318 -19.41 -3.20 -1.56
C ALA A 318 -18.14 -2.46 -1.13
N ALA A 319 -17.87 -1.31 -1.74
CA ALA A 319 -16.75 -0.46 -1.40
C ALA A 319 -17.14 1.01 -1.53
N PHE A 320 -16.63 1.82 -0.60
CA PHE A 320 -16.70 3.27 -0.69
C PHE A 320 -15.42 3.82 -1.31
N ALA A 321 -15.55 4.78 -2.21
CA ALA A 321 -14.43 5.51 -2.81
C ALA A 321 -14.92 6.86 -3.37
N ASP A 322 -14.09 7.90 -3.27
CA ASP A 322 -14.32 9.16 -3.98
C ASP A 322 -13.76 8.99 -5.41
N TYR A 323 -14.57 8.43 -6.32
CA TYR A 323 -14.06 8.04 -7.64
C TYR A 323 -13.94 9.23 -8.59
N ASP A 324 -14.61 10.34 -8.34
CA ASP A 324 -14.53 11.54 -9.17
C ASP A 324 -13.87 12.75 -8.49
N ASN A 325 -13.19 12.49 -7.37
CA ASN A 325 -12.41 13.46 -6.58
C ASN A 325 -13.23 14.71 -6.22
N ASP A 326 -14.53 14.54 -5.94
CA ASP A 326 -15.43 15.63 -5.55
C ASP A 326 -15.48 15.86 -4.03
N GLY A 327 -14.78 15.04 -3.27
CA GLY A 327 -14.65 15.10 -1.82
C GLY A 327 -15.72 14.30 -1.07
N TRP A 328 -16.64 13.64 -1.77
CA TRP A 328 -17.64 12.76 -1.16
C TRP A 328 -17.37 11.29 -1.51
N LEU A 329 -17.49 10.41 -0.51
CA LEU A 329 -17.36 8.99 -0.77
C LEU A 329 -18.61 8.45 -1.48
N ASP A 330 -18.40 7.89 -2.66
CA ASP A 330 -19.38 7.18 -3.47
C ASP A 330 -19.39 5.70 -3.11
N LEU A 331 -20.45 4.98 -3.48
CA LEU A 331 -20.65 3.59 -3.12
C LEU A 331 -20.79 2.72 -4.36
N LEU A 332 -19.91 1.73 -4.52
CA LEU A 332 -20.11 0.66 -5.50
C LEU A 332 -20.58 -0.61 -4.80
N VAL A 333 -21.68 -1.19 -5.29
CA VAL A 333 -22.25 -2.45 -4.81
C VAL A 333 -22.21 -3.49 -5.91
N ALA A 334 -21.64 -4.65 -5.61
CA ALA A 334 -21.58 -5.81 -6.49
C ALA A 334 -22.61 -6.87 -6.08
N GLY A 335 -23.49 -7.23 -7.00
CA GLY A 335 -24.44 -8.32 -6.81
C GLY A 335 -24.31 -9.42 -7.86
N THR A 336 -25.12 -10.46 -7.69
CA THR A 336 -25.15 -11.61 -8.61
C THR A 336 -25.54 -11.26 -10.05
N GLN A 337 -26.40 -10.26 -10.25
CA GLN A 337 -26.96 -9.94 -11.58
C GLN A 337 -26.28 -8.74 -12.25
N ARG A 338 -25.91 -7.73 -11.46
CA ARG A 338 -25.22 -6.52 -11.95
C ARG A 338 -24.45 -5.84 -10.82
N ILE A 339 -23.75 -4.79 -11.18
CA ILE A 339 -23.16 -3.82 -10.25
C ILE A 339 -24.03 -2.54 -10.20
N ALA A 340 -23.85 -1.76 -9.15
CA ALA A 340 -24.42 -0.44 -9.00
C ALA A 340 -23.35 0.53 -8.48
N LEU A 341 -22.95 1.53 -9.28
CA LEU A 341 -22.18 2.68 -8.82
C LEU A 341 -23.16 3.80 -8.44
N LEU A 342 -23.18 4.12 -7.16
CA LEU A 342 -24.05 5.11 -6.56
C LEU A 342 -23.21 6.34 -6.20
N LYS A 343 -23.39 7.42 -6.96
CA LYS A 343 -22.73 8.69 -6.69
C LYS A 343 -23.38 9.42 -5.51
N ASN A 344 -22.59 9.83 -4.54
CA ASN A 344 -22.99 10.68 -3.44
C ASN A 344 -23.14 12.12 -3.95
N THR A 345 -24.29 12.72 -3.65
CA THR A 345 -24.64 14.09 -4.03
C THR A 345 -24.52 15.05 -2.83
N GLY A 346 -23.81 14.59 -1.79
CA GLY A 346 -23.57 15.26 -0.52
C GLY A 346 -24.50 14.77 0.58
N GLU A 347 -23.94 14.69 1.81
CA GLU A 347 -24.64 14.32 3.05
C GLU A 347 -25.37 12.95 2.95
N GLY A 348 -24.71 11.94 2.39
CA GLY A 348 -25.23 10.57 2.31
C GLY A 348 -26.42 10.37 1.36
N ARG A 349 -26.60 11.26 0.36
CA ARG A 349 -27.64 11.14 -0.67
C ARG A 349 -27.09 10.54 -1.94
N PHE A 350 -27.53 9.35 -2.29
CA PHE A 350 -26.98 8.59 -3.40
C PHE A 350 -27.86 8.59 -4.65
N ARG A 351 -27.21 8.54 -5.82
CA ARG A 351 -27.84 8.38 -7.12
C ARG A 351 -27.11 7.33 -7.97
N ASP A 352 -27.86 6.39 -8.55
CA ASP A 352 -27.29 5.42 -9.49
C ASP A 352 -26.81 6.12 -10.78
N VAL A 353 -25.51 6.02 -11.03
CA VAL A 353 -24.82 6.55 -12.21
C VAL A 353 -24.15 5.46 -13.04
N THR A 354 -24.36 4.17 -12.72
CA THR A 354 -23.66 3.02 -13.31
C THR A 354 -23.57 3.10 -14.84
N ARG A 355 -24.71 3.28 -15.50
CA ARG A 355 -24.78 3.34 -16.97
C ARG A 355 -24.20 4.62 -17.55
N THR A 356 -24.34 5.76 -16.86
CA THR A 356 -23.80 7.04 -17.33
C THR A 356 -22.29 7.13 -17.14
N ALA A 357 -21.76 6.42 -16.14
CA ALA A 357 -20.34 6.26 -15.89
C ALA A 357 -19.65 5.29 -16.87
N GLY A 358 -20.38 4.70 -17.82
CA GLY A 358 -19.80 3.77 -18.81
C GLY A 358 -19.51 2.37 -18.26
N LEU A 359 -19.94 2.06 -17.03
CA LEU A 359 -19.81 0.71 -16.47
C LEU A 359 -20.83 -0.23 -17.09
N GLY A 360 -20.33 -1.39 -17.55
CA GLY A 360 -21.16 -2.47 -18.07
C GLY A 360 -21.71 -3.36 -16.95
N ASP A 361 -22.57 -4.31 -17.32
CA ASP A 361 -23.01 -5.35 -16.39
C ASP A 361 -21.83 -6.31 -16.11
N ALA A 362 -21.46 -6.41 -14.84
CA ALA A 362 -20.46 -7.36 -14.33
C ALA A 362 -21.12 -8.36 -13.35
N PRO A 363 -21.96 -9.29 -13.85
CA PRO A 363 -22.70 -10.22 -13.00
C PRO A 363 -21.75 -11.11 -12.19
N GLY A 364 -22.09 -11.34 -10.93
CA GLY A 364 -21.33 -12.23 -10.06
C GLY A 364 -19.95 -11.69 -9.71
N ALA A 365 -19.81 -10.36 -9.64
CA ALA A 365 -18.67 -9.75 -8.97
C ALA A 365 -18.69 -10.14 -7.47
N HIS A 366 -17.54 -10.57 -6.97
CA HIS A 366 -17.32 -11.04 -5.60
C HIS A 366 -16.37 -10.15 -4.80
N ALA A 367 -15.52 -9.38 -5.47
CA ALA A 367 -14.70 -8.34 -4.85
C ALA A 367 -14.74 -7.07 -5.70
N VAL A 368 -14.66 -5.93 -5.01
CA VAL A 368 -14.64 -4.58 -5.57
C VAL A 368 -13.40 -3.91 -5.01
N LEU A 369 -12.50 -3.47 -5.87
CA LEU A 369 -11.28 -2.77 -5.48
C LEU A 369 -11.14 -1.49 -6.29
N PHE A 370 -10.92 -0.38 -5.60
CA PHE A 370 -10.54 0.90 -6.19
C PHE A 370 -9.04 1.10 -6.00
N VAL A 371 -8.34 1.48 -7.07
CA VAL A 371 -6.89 1.64 -7.08
C VAL A 371 -6.47 2.63 -8.15
N ASP A 372 -5.49 3.45 -7.87
CA ASP A 372 -4.78 4.21 -8.91
C ASP A 372 -3.76 3.26 -9.57
N ALA A 373 -4.17 2.53 -10.61
CA ALA A 373 -3.37 1.43 -11.17
C ALA A 373 -2.26 1.91 -12.11
N ASP A 374 -2.28 3.17 -12.53
CA ASP A 374 -1.26 3.73 -13.41
C ASP A 374 -0.64 5.04 -12.94
N HIS A 375 -0.96 5.40 -11.70
CA HIS A 375 -0.44 6.55 -10.97
C HIS A 375 -0.78 7.87 -11.66
N ASP A 376 -1.96 7.96 -12.28
CA ASP A 376 -2.49 9.19 -12.85
C ASP A 376 -3.30 10.02 -11.83
N GLY A 377 -3.55 9.46 -10.63
CA GLY A 377 -4.23 10.11 -9.52
C GLY A 377 -5.73 9.84 -9.48
N ASP A 378 -6.26 9.05 -10.42
CA ASP A 378 -7.65 8.70 -10.51
C ASP A 378 -7.87 7.24 -10.07
N LEU A 379 -8.92 6.98 -9.29
CA LEU A 379 -9.19 5.62 -8.83
C LEU A 379 -9.84 4.79 -9.95
N ASP A 380 -9.08 3.86 -10.51
CA ASP A 380 -9.56 2.79 -11.38
C ASP A 380 -10.33 1.74 -10.58
N LEU A 381 -11.13 0.94 -11.29
CA LEU A 381 -12.00 -0.06 -10.70
C LEU A 381 -11.65 -1.47 -11.19
N TYR A 382 -11.32 -2.35 -10.25
CA TYR A 382 -11.15 -3.78 -10.49
C TYR A 382 -12.28 -4.59 -9.84
N LEU A 383 -12.84 -5.53 -10.60
CA LEU A 383 -13.88 -6.45 -10.16
C LEU A 383 -13.45 -7.90 -10.39
N ALA A 384 -13.34 -8.66 -9.30
CA ALA A 384 -13.18 -10.11 -9.39
C ALA A 384 -14.55 -10.73 -9.66
N THR A 385 -14.74 -11.43 -10.79
CA THR A 385 -16.06 -11.97 -11.16
C THR A 385 -16.05 -13.46 -11.47
N THR A 386 -17.26 -14.05 -11.53
CA THR A 386 -17.44 -15.46 -11.93
C THR A 386 -17.27 -15.74 -13.43
N THR A 387 -17.29 -14.72 -14.29
CA THR A 387 -17.31 -14.87 -15.76
C THR A 387 -16.11 -14.24 -16.47
N GLY A 388 -15.09 -13.83 -15.72
CA GLY A 388 -13.96 -13.04 -16.21
C GLY A 388 -13.90 -11.70 -15.49
N ASN A 389 -12.73 -11.36 -14.98
CA ASN A 389 -12.55 -10.15 -14.17
C ASN A 389 -12.74 -8.91 -15.03
N ARG A 390 -13.13 -7.81 -14.39
CA ARG A 390 -13.26 -6.51 -15.05
C ARG A 390 -12.24 -5.54 -14.50
N PHE A 391 -11.59 -4.82 -15.39
CA PHE A 391 -10.75 -3.69 -15.04
C PHE A 391 -11.23 -2.49 -15.85
N TYR A 392 -11.61 -1.43 -15.14
CA TYR A 392 -12.16 -0.21 -15.70
C TYR A 392 -11.22 0.94 -15.35
N ARG A 393 -10.67 1.57 -16.39
CA ARG A 393 -9.88 2.78 -16.23
C ARG A 393 -10.80 3.99 -16.06
N ASN A 394 -10.55 4.81 -15.05
CA ASN A 394 -11.23 6.05 -14.79
C ASN A 394 -10.60 7.21 -15.57
N HIS A 395 -11.40 8.19 -15.97
CA HIS A 395 -10.94 9.38 -16.72
C HIS A 395 -11.08 10.68 -15.93
N LEU A 396 -11.37 10.61 -14.63
CA LEU A 396 -11.69 11.73 -13.72
C LEU A 396 -12.93 12.56 -14.08
N ASP A 397 -13.49 12.38 -15.29
CA ASP A 397 -14.70 13.05 -15.73
C ASP A 397 -15.99 12.35 -15.28
N GLY A 398 -15.84 11.36 -14.38
CA GLY A 398 -16.90 10.51 -13.88
C GLY A 398 -17.24 9.33 -14.80
N THR A 399 -16.44 9.08 -15.83
CA THR A 399 -16.63 7.95 -16.76
C THR A 399 -15.47 6.96 -16.70
N PHE A 400 -15.79 5.71 -17.04
CA PHE A 400 -14.88 4.58 -17.08
C PHE A 400 -14.79 3.97 -18.47
N THR A 401 -13.66 3.34 -18.77
CA THR A 401 -13.48 2.51 -19.98
C THR A 401 -12.98 1.12 -19.60
N ASP A 402 -13.63 0.09 -20.16
CA ASP A 402 -13.21 -1.31 -19.95
C ASP A 402 -11.83 -1.54 -20.59
N GLN A 403 -10.86 -1.83 -19.74
CA GLN A 403 -9.47 -2.15 -20.08
C GLN A 403 -9.10 -3.58 -19.67
N SER A 404 -10.07 -4.46 -19.41
CA SER A 404 -9.84 -5.82 -18.88
C SER A 404 -8.90 -6.65 -19.74
N GLU A 405 -9.13 -6.70 -21.06
CA GLU A 405 -8.28 -7.45 -21.99
C GLU A 405 -6.94 -6.74 -22.29
N PRO A 406 -6.90 -5.43 -22.62
CA PRO A 406 -5.64 -4.75 -22.90
C PRO A 406 -4.66 -4.69 -21.72
N SER A 407 -5.19 -4.62 -20.49
CA SER A 407 -4.38 -4.62 -19.26
C SER A 407 -3.85 -6.00 -18.88
N GLY A 408 -4.42 -7.08 -19.42
CA GLY A 408 -4.10 -8.46 -19.01
C GLY A 408 -4.82 -8.92 -17.74
N LEU A 409 -5.76 -8.13 -17.21
CA LEU A 409 -6.50 -8.40 -15.97
C LEU A 409 -7.81 -9.16 -16.16
N SER A 410 -8.22 -9.52 -17.38
CA SER A 410 -9.46 -10.30 -17.61
C SER A 410 -9.46 -11.68 -16.95
N GLY A 411 -8.28 -12.20 -16.62
CA GLY A 411 -8.08 -13.47 -15.93
C GLY A 411 -8.14 -14.69 -16.85
N ALA A 412 -7.73 -15.86 -16.32
CA ALA A 412 -7.63 -17.10 -17.10
C ALA A 412 -8.97 -17.86 -17.28
N GLY A 413 -10.12 -17.20 -17.11
CA GLY A 413 -11.45 -17.80 -17.33
C GLY A 413 -11.98 -18.69 -16.21
N GLY A 414 -11.57 -18.47 -14.95
CA GLY A 414 -12.07 -19.16 -13.76
C GLY A 414 -13.00 -18.30 -12.89
N VAL A 415 -13.60 -18.91 -11.85
CA VAL A 415 -14.39 -18.18 -10.86
C VAL A 415 -13.47 -17.51 -9.86
N SER A 416 -13.23 -16.21 -10.04
CA SER A 416 -12.53 -15.38 -9.06
C SER A 416 -13.44 -15.13 -7.86
N ARG A 417 -12.91 -15.38 -6.66
CA ARG A 417 -13.68 -15.28 -5.41
C ARG A 417 -13.35 -14.06 -4.59
N ASP A 418 -12.12 -13.62 -4.66
CA ASP A 418 -11.63 -12.46 -3.93
C ASP A 418 -10.35 -11.97 -4.60
N ALA A 419 -9.95 -10.75 -4.29
CA ALA A 419 -8.70 -10.18 -4.76
C ALA A 419 -8.17 -9.20 -3.71
N ALA A 420 -6.86 -9.01 -3.70
CA ALA A 420 -6.24 -7.98 -2.91
C ALA A 420 -5.12 -7.31 -3.70
N MET A 421 -4.83 -6.07 -3.33
CA MET A 421 -3.84 -5.21 -3.97
C MET A 421 -2.75 -4.85 -2.99
N GLY A 422 -1.55 -4.63 -3.53
CA GLY A 422 -0.37 -4.22 -2.78
C GLY A 422 0.84 -4.18 -3.70
N ASP A 423 1.86 -3.42 -3.30
CA ASP A 423 3.18 -3.48 -3.93
C ASP A 423 3.91 -4.70 -3.36
N PHE A 424 3.90 -5.83 -4.07
CA PHE A 424 4.43 -7.09 -3.54
C PHE A 424 5.92 -7.31 -3.89
N ASP A 425 6.44 -6.61 -4.90
CA ASP A 425 7.84 -6.69 -5.31
C ASP A 425 8.66 -5.43 -4.99
N GLU A 426 8.06 -4.46 -4.30
CA GLU A 426 8.67 -3.21 -3.82
C GLU A 426 9.21 -2.33 -4.97
N ASP A 427 8.56 -2.40 -6.13
CA ASP A 427 8.90 -1.60 -7.30
C ASP A 427 8.13 -0.25 -7.37
N GLY A 428 7.24 -0.04 -6.39
CA GLY A 428 6.44 1.15 -6.20
C GLY A 428 5.11 1.12 -6.93
N ASP A 429 4.80 0.08 -7.70
CA ASP A 429 3.57 -0.06 -8.46
C ASP A 429 2.61 -1.06 -7.78
N ILE A 430 1.30 -0.77 -7.83
CA ILE A 430 0.32 -1.63 -7.14
C ILE A 430 -0.02 -2.85 -7.99
N ASP A 431 0.31 -4.03 -7.46
CA ASP A 431 -0.02 -5.33 -8.04
C ASP A 431 -1.41 -5.83 -7.61
N VAL A 432 -1.92 -6.85 -8.32
CA VAL A 432 -3.20 -7.49 -8.01
C VAL A 432 -3.02 -8.99 -7.79
N PHE A 433 -3.30 -9.46 -6.58
CA PHE A 433 -3.39 -10.89 -6.28
C PHE A 433 -4.84 -11.36 -6.29
N VAL A 434 -5.15 -12.37 -7.10
CA VAL A 434 -6.51 -12.87 -7.32
C VAL A 434 -6.59 -14.32 -6.90
N VAL A 435 -7.57 -14.64 -6.05
CA VAL A 435 -7.84 -16.01 -5.64
C VAL A 435 -9.00 -16.61 -6.41
N ASN A 436 -8.79 -17.83 -6.89
CA ASN A 436 -9.68 -18.53 -7.79
C ASN A 436 -10.22 -19.81 -7.17
N GLN A 437 -11.51 -20.07 -7.36
CA GLN A 437 -12.15 -21.30 -6.87
C GLN A 437 -11.75 -22.52 -7.69
N ASP A 438 -11.83 -22.41 -9.02
CA ASP A 438 -11.74 -23.57 -9.93
C ASP A 438 -10.50 -23.50 -10.84
N ALA A 439 -9.63 -22.52 -10.62
CA ALA A 439 -8.38 -22.28 -11.35
C ALA A 439 -7.26 -21.91 -10.37
N SER A 440 -6.01 -21.87 -10.83
CA SER A 440 -4.87 -21.38 -10.04
C SER A 440 -5.09 -19.92 -9.62
N ASN A 441 -4.63 -19.55 -8.43
CA ASN A 441 -4.52 -18.14 -8.06
C ASN A 441 -3.52 -17.42 -8.98
N ALA A 442 -3.70 -16.13 -9.17
CA ALA A 442 -2.86 -15.31 -10.04
C ALA A 442 -2.29 -14.12 -9.27
N LEU A 443 -1.07 -13.74 -9.58
CA LEU A 443 -0.42 -12.52 -9.09
C LEU A 443 -0.07 -11.71 -10.32
N TYR A 444 -0.75 -10.59 -10.50
CA TYR A 444 -0.58 -9.69 -11.61
C TYR A 444 0.36 -8.56 -11.19
N ALA A 445 1.63 -8.66 -11.60
CA ALA A 445 2.61 -7.61 -11.39
C ALA A 445 2.31 -6.44 -12.32
N ASN A 446 2.21 -5.23 -11.77
CA ASN A 446 1.97 -4.03 -12.53
C ASN A 446 3.25 -3.60 -13.24
N GLN A 447 3.19 -3.48 -14.57
CA GLN A 447 4.33 -3.09 -15.40
C GLN A 447 4.32 -1.58 -15.71
N ARG A 448 3.59 -0.81 -14.91
CA ARG A 448 3.20 0.60 -15.11
C ARG A 448 2.26 0.82 -16.29
N GLY A 449 1.55 1.95 -16.26
CA GLY A 449 0.67 2.38 -17.35
C GLY A 449 -0.55 1.49 -17.55
N GLY A 450 -1.03 0.83 -16.49
CA GLY A 450 -2.24 0.00 -16.51
C GLY A 450 -2.06 -1.34 -17.24
N ARG A 451 -0.83 -1.85 -17.33
CA ARG A 451 -0.51 -3.17 -17.90
C ARG A 451 -0.02 -4.11 -16.83
N PHE A 452 -0.54 -5.33 -16.84
CA PHE A 452 -0.27 -6.32 -15.83
C PHE A 452 0.26 -7.61 -16.44
N GLN A 453 1.19 -8.25 -15.73
CA GLN A 453 1.75 -9.53 -16.10
C GLN A 453 1.51 -10.56 -15.00
N ASP A 454 0.98 -11.74 -15.35
CA ASP A 454 0.87 -12.84 -14.38
C ASP A 454 2.27 -13.41 -14.07
N VAL A 455 2.71 -13.22 -12.84
CA VAL A 455 3.99 -13.68 -12.28
C VAL A 455 3.83 -14.74 -11.21
N ALA A 456 2.60 -15.24 -10.94
CA ALA A 456 2.32 -16.14 -9.81
C ALA A 456 3.28 -17.34 -9.74
N GLY A 457 3.54 -17.99 -10.89
CA GLY A 457 4.42 -19.14 -10.97
C GLY A 457 5.90 -18.81 -10.73
N ALA A 458 6.35 -17.60 -11.09
CA ALA A 458 7.71 -17.13 -10.85
C ALA A 458 7.92 -16.67 -9.39
N SER A 459 6.87 -16.12 -8.78
CA SER A 459 6.88 -15.60 -7.40
C SER A 459 6.78 -16.69 -6.32
N GLY A 460 6.80 -17.98 -6.66
CA GLY A 460 6.75 -19.07 -5.67
C GLY A 460 5.39 -19.26 -4.99
N LEU A 461 4.36 -18.57 -5.47
CA LEU A 461 2.98 -18.80 -5.06
C LEU A 461 2.49 -20.09 -5.69
N ALA A 462 1.96 -20.99 -4.86
CA ALA A 462 1.54 -22.30 -5.35
C ALA A 462 0.34 -22.12 -6.31
N PRO A 463 0.31 -22.84 -7.45
CA PRO A 463 -0.83 -22.86 -8.36
C PRO A 463 -1.98 -23.72 -7.80
N GLU A 464 -2.29 -23.56 -6.51
CA GLU A 464 -3.39 -24.24 -5.85
C GLU A 464 -4.63 -23.36 -5.96
N GLY A 465 -5.59 -23.80 -6.78
CA GLY A 465 -6.96 -23.27 -6.78
C GLY A 465 -7.75 -23.77 -5.56
N GLY A 466 -9.04 -23.45 -5.52
CA GLY A 466 -9.92 -23.78 -4.39
C GLY A 466 -9.87 -22.74 -3.26
N SER A 467 -9.29 -21.58 -3.55
CA SER A 467 -9.21 -20.43 -2.66
C SER A 467 -10.52 -19.64 -2.68
N ARG A 468 -10.85 -18.99 -1.56
CA ARG A 468 -12.10 -18.23 -1.38
C ARG A 468 -11.91 -16.81 -0.89
N ALA A 469 -10.83 -16.55 -0.15
CA ALA A 469 -10.55 -15.22 0.38
C ALA A 469 -9.04 -15.03 0.49
N VAL A 470 -8.61 -13.78 0.41
CA VAL A 470 -7.23 -13.39 0.67
C VAL A 470 -7.19 -12.20 1.60
N ALA A 471 -6.22 -12.18 2.51
CA ALA A 471 -5.88 -11.01 3.31
C ALA A 471 -4.41 -10.66 3.12
N VAL A 472 -4.11 -9.37 3.09
CA VAL A 472 -2.77 -8.81 2.91
C VAL A 472 -2.37 -8.07 4.16
N GLY A 473 -1.12 -8.20 4.56
CA GLY A 473 -0.54 -7.37 5.62
C GLY A 473 0.83 -7.89 6.05
N ASP A 474 1.67 -6.99 6.52
CA ASP A 474 2.97 -7.31 7.12
C ASP A 474 2.75 -7.92 8.52
N TYR A 475 2.61 -9.25 8.61
CA TYR A 475 2.24 -9.90 9.88
C TYR A 475 3.43 -10.04 10.84
N ASN A 476 4.66 -9.95 10.31
CA ASN A 476 5.89 -10.14 11.07
C ASN A 476 6.64 -8.81 11.32
N ASN A 477 6.11 -7.69 10.82
CA ASN A 477 6.69 -6.35 10.84
C ASN A 477 8.09 -6.29 10.18
N ASP A 478 8.32 -7.07 9.11
CA ASP A 478 9.58 -7.06 8.36
C ASP A 478 9.63 -5.98 7.27
N GLY A 479 8.50 -5.28 7.05
CA GLY A 479 8.35 -4.20 6.09
C GLY A 479 7.74 -4.64 4.76
N PHE A 480 7.52 -5.94 4.53
CA PHE A 480 6.99 -6.47 3.28
C PHE A 480 5.55 -6.99 3.43
N LEU A 481 4.72 -6.77 2.41
CA LEU A 481 3.33 -7.23 2.44
C LEU A 481 3.25 -8.76 2.26
N ASP A 482 2.76 -9.46 3.29
CA ASP A 482 2.52 -10.90 3.26
C ASP A 482 1.09 -11.26 2.82
N LEU A 483 0.87 -12.52 2.44
CA LEU A 483 -0.43 -13.02 1.99
C LEU A 483 -0.96 -14.14 2.88
N PHE A 484 -2.20 -14.02 3.35
CA PHE A 484 -2.96 -15.13 3.93
C PHE A 484 -4.08 -15.56 2.98
N VAL A 485 -3.96 -16.78 2.45
CA VAL A 485 -4.91 -17.35 1.49
C VAL A 485 -5.78 -18.38 2.16
N ALA A 486 -7.10 -18.15 2.17
CA ALA A 486 -8.06 -19.05 2.75
C ALA A 486 -8.73 -19.93 1.68
N ALA A 487 -8.68 -21.24 1.87
CA ALA A 487 -9.37 -22.20 1.02
C ALA A 487 -10.84 -22.39 1.39
N ALA A 488 -11.61 -23.00 0.47
CA ALA A 488 -12.96 -23.48 0.74
C ALA A 488 -13.00 -24.54 1.86
N ALA A 489 -14.19 -24.85 2.37
CA ALA A 489 -14.38 -25.81 3.46
C ALA A 489 -13.70 -27.17 3.14
N GLY A 490 -12.77 -27.59 4.01
CA GLY A 490 -11.98 -28.81 3.84
C GLY A 490 -10.69 -28.65 3.03
N GLY A 491 -10.44 -27.46 2.46
CA GLY A 491 -9.19 -27.09 1.82
C GLY A 491 -8.11 -26.66 2.81
N ARG A 492 -6.91 -26.38 2.31
CA ARG A 492 -5.76 -25.93 3.12
C ARG A 492 -5.60 -24.43 3.00
N HIS A 493 -5.70 -23.73 4.12
CA HIS A 493 -5.32 -22.32 4.20
C HIS A 493 -3.78 -22.22 4.23
N ALA A 494 -3.23 -21.14 3.70
CA ALA A 494 -1.80 -20.92 3.61
C ALA A 494 -1.44 -19.48 3.98
N LEU A 495 -0.41 -19.33 4.83
CA LEU A 495 0.27 -18.06 5.04
C LEU A 495 1.55 -18.05 4.21
N TYR A 496 1.71 -17.04 3.38
CA TYR A 496 2.88 -16.81 2.53
C TYR A 496 3.60 -15.57 3.03
N ARG A 497 4.88 -15.77 3.41
CA ARG A 497 5.77 -14.68 3.77
C ARG A 497 6.42 -14.11 2.51
N ASN A 498 6.36 -12.80 2.34
CA ASN A 498 7.08 -12.09 1.30
C ASN A 498 8.58 -11.99 1.67
N ARG A 499 9.45 -12.09 0.67
CA ARG A 499 10.90 -11.98 0.84
C ARG A 499 11.45 -10.60 0.49
N GLY A 500 10.62 -9.69 -0.02
CA GLY A 500 11.01 -8.35 -0.45
C GLY A 500 11.73 -8.32 -1.80
N ASP A 501 11.59 -9.39 -2.59
CA ASP A 501 12.14 -9.52 -3.95
C ASP A 501 11.07 -9.97 -4.96
N GLY A 502 9.79 -9.78 -4.63
CA GLY A 502 8.64 -10.27 -5.41
C GLY A 502 8.40 -11.77 -5.30
N THR A 503 9.13 -12.49 -4.44
CA THR A 503 8.93 -13.93 -4.19
C THR A 503 8.38 -14.22 -2.80
N PHE A 504 7.54 -15.26 -2.74
CA PHE A 504 6.84 -15.70 -1.56
C PHE A 504 7.30 -17.10 -1.13
N GLU A 505 7.28 -17.32 0.18
CA GLU A 505 7.46 -18.65 0.76
C GLU A 505 6.33 -19.00 1.73
N SER A 506 5.85 -20.24 1.65
CA SER A 506 4.86 -20.72 2.62
C SER A 506 5.48 -20.84 4.02
N ASP A 507 4.91 -20.14 5.01
CA ASP A 507 5.33 -20.27 6.40
C ASP A 507 4.78 -21.57 7.00
N ARG A 508 5.66 -22.56 7.14
CA ARG A 508 5.32 -23.89 7.69
C ARG A 508 5.00 -23.87 9.19
N ARG A 509 5.38 -22.83 9.93
CA ARG A 509 5.01 -22.68 11.36
C ARG A 509 3.50 -22.46 11.49
N SER A 510 2.92 -21.72 10.55
CA SER A 510 1.48 -21.47 10.48
C SER A 510 0.68 -22.74 10.17
N SER A 511 1.25 -23.69 9.41
CA SER A 511 0.55 -24.93 9.02
C SER A 511 0.10 -25.78 10.22
N ALA A 512 0.77 -25.67 11.37
CA ALA A 512 0.38 -26.32 12.62
C ALA A 512 -0.74 -25.58 13.39
N MET A 513 -0.92 -24.27 13.16
CA MET A 513 -1.96 -23.45 13.80
C MET A 513 -3.24 -23.37 12.95
N VAL A 514 -3.10 -23.43 11.63
CA VAL A 514 -4.21 -23.30 10.67
C VAL A 514 -4.71 -24.66 10.17
N GLY A 515 -4.02 -25.75 10.52
CA GLY A 515 -4.39 -27.12 10.15
C GLY A 515 -5.19 -27.85 11.22
N PHE A 516 -6.51 -27.68 11.27
CA PHE A 516 -7.43 -28.71 11.79
C PHE A 516 -8.76 -28.69 11.04
N GLY A 517 -8.93 -29.68 10.15
CA GLY A 517 -10.25 -30.11 9.72
C GLY A 517 -10.96 -30.78 10.90
N CYS A 518 -12.13 -30.29 11.27
CA CYS A 518 -13.05 -30.99 12.16
C CYS A 518 -14.50 -30.68 11.76
N PHE A 519 -15.06 -31.52 10.88
CA PHE A 519 -16.52 -31.65 10.73
C PHE A 519 -16.89 -33.11 11.00
N GLY A 520 -17.22 -33.39 12.27
CA GLY A 520 -18.11 -34.47 12.68
C GLY A 520 -19.38 -33.81 13.18
N THR A 521 -20.50 -34.08 12.52
CA THR A 521 -21.81 -33.47 12.74
C THR A 521 -22.40 -33.84 14.12
N THR A 522 -23.17 -32.90 14.70
CA THR A 522 -24.02 -32.96 15.91
C THR A 522 -23.41 -32.46 17.24
N GLY A 523 -23.44 -31.14 17.46
CA GLY A 523 -23.18 -30.46 18.75
C GLY A 523 -23.17 -28.93 18.58
N PRO A 524 -23.47 -28.11 19.61
CA PRO A 524 -23.55 -26.65 19.47
C PRO A 524 -22.16 -26.06 19.17
N MET A 525 -22.15 -24.98 18.39
CA MET A 525 -20.98 -24.32 17.79
C MET A 525 -19.80 -24.11 18.77
N PRO A 526 -18.54 -24.37 18.38
CA PRO A 526 -17.40 -24.06 19.23
C PRO A 526 -16.99 -22.59 19.06
N THR A 527 -16.77 -21.94 20.19
CA THR A 527 -16.07 -20.65 20.32
C THR A 527 -14.59 -20.84 19.98
N ILE A 528 -14.03 -20.02 19.10
CA ILE A 528 -12.58 -19.96 18.84
C ILE A 528 -11.91 -19.54 20.15
N THR A 529 -11.11 -20.44 20.74
CA THR A 529 -10.31 -20.16 21.93
C THR A 529 -8.83 -20.16 21.53
N PHE A 530 -8.17 -19.00 21.65
CA PHE A 530 -6.72 -18.91 21.57
C PHE A 530 -6.12 -19.50 22.85
N SER A 531 -5.77 -20.79 22.83
CA SER A 531 -5.03 -21.38 23.97
C SER A 531 -3.54 -21.12 23.80
N SER A 532 -3.01 -20.24 24.64
CA SER A 532 -1.58 -20.13 24.91
C SER A 532 -1.11 -21.38 25.66
N GLY A 533 -0.25 -22.19 25.03
CA GLY A 533 0.36 -23.34 25.69
C GLY A 533 1.05 -24.28 24.70
N TRP A 534 2.37 -24.35 24.81
CA TRP A 534 3.20 -25.34 24.14
C TRP A 534 2.76 -26.76 24.52
N TRP A 535 2.54 -27.63 23.53
CA TRP A 535 2.41 -29.08 23.76
C TRP A 535 3.33 -29.84 22.82
N VAL A 536 4.31 -30.54 23.40
CA VAL A 536 5.01 -31.65 22.74
C VAL A 536 4.20 -32.91 23.03
N CYS A 537 3.62 -33.53 22.00
CA CYS A 537 3.07 -34.87 22.08
C CYS A 537 4.21 -35.90 22.15
N VAL A 538 4.22 -36.73 23.19
CA VAL A 538 4.94 -38.02 23.18
C VAL A 538 3.89 -39.12 23.42
N PRO A 539 3.80 -40.16 22.58
CA PRO A 539 2.78 -41.18 22.74
C PRO A 539 3.20 -42.23 23.78
N GLY A 540 2.31 -42.51 24.73
CA GLY A 540 2.37 -43.76 25.53
C GLY A 540 2.10 -43.60 27.03
N ALA A 541 1.00 -44.22 27.47
CA ALA A 541 0.74 -44.74 28.82
C ALA A 541 0.73 -43.78 30.04
N GLY A 542 -0.48 -43.54 30.56
CA GLY A 542 -0.82 -43.78 31.97
C GLY A 542 -0.29 -42.84 33.07
N ARG A 543 -1.23 -42.09 33.66
CA ARG A 543 -1.28 -41.56 35.04
C ARG A 543 -0.31 -40.42 35.47
N THR A 544 -0.94 -39.27 35.73
CA THR A 544 -0.81 -38.33 36.88
C THR A 544 0.58 -37.97 37.45
N ILE A 545 0.87 -36.65 37.58
CA ILE A 545 1.28 -35.90 38.81
C ILE A 545 1.86 -34.48 38.44
N ILE A 546 1.21 -33.36 38.83
CA ILE A 546 1.43 -32.36 39.94
C ILE A 546 2.33 -31.14 39.58
N SER A 547 1.69 -29.95 39.65
CA SER A 547 2.06 -28.56 40.10
C SER A 547 3.54 -28.07 40.15
N ALA A 548 3.93 -26.78 40.21
CA ALA A 548 3.31 -25.46 40.45
C ALA A 548 4.31 -24.34 40.05
N SER A 549 3.85 -23.12 39.79
CA SER A 549 4.44 -21.93 40.44
C SER A 549 3.45 -20.76 40.45
N ALA A 550 3.19 -20.27 41.66
CA ALA A 550 2.19 -19.28 42.02
C ALA A 550 2.68 -17.83 41.89
N ARG A 551 1.74 -16.89 41.70
CA ARG A 551 1.63 -15.64 42.50
C ARG A 551 0.28 -14.94 42.25
N LYS A 552 -0.73 -15.27 43.06
CA LYS A 552 -1.48 -14.38 43.96
C LYS A 552 -2.78 -15.06 44.39
N TRP A 553 -3.01 -15.03 45.69
CA TRP A 553 -4.20 -15.52 46.37
C TRP A 553 -5.33 -14.50 46.25
N SER A 554 -6.52 -14.95 45.88
CA SER A 554 -7.77 -14.46 46.44
C SER A 554 -8.69 -15.66 46.70
N SER A 555 -9.35 -15.62 47.84
CA SER A 555 -10.08 -16.72 48.46
C SER A 555 -11.57 -16.65 48.13
N GLU A 556 -12.03 -17.43 47.16
CA GLU A 556 -13.45 -17.82 47.04
C GLU A 556 -13.57 -19.27 46.56
N PRO A 557 -14.44 -20.10 47.16
CA PRO A 557 -14.64 -21.48 46.73
C PRO A 557 -15.62 -21.56 45.55
N ALA A 558 -15.14 -21.93 44.37
CA ALA A 558 -16.01 -22.28 43.24
C ALA A 558 -16.55 -23.72 43.40
N THR A 559 -17.86 -23.81 43.57
CA THR A 559 -18.67 -25.04 43.67
C THR A 559 -18.66 -25.83 42.36
N CYS A 560 -18.32 -27.12 42.44
CA CYS A 560 -18.42 -28.08 41.34
C CYS A 560 -19.87 -28.60 41.23
N ILE A 561 -20.60 -28.21 40.17
CA ILE A 561 -21.91 -28.81 39.87
C ILE A 561 -21.68 -30.01 38.95
N ARG A 562 -21.90 -31.21 39.51
CA ARG A 562 -21.90 -32.52 38.86
C ARG A 562 -22.80 -32.56 37.61
N CYS A 563 -22.26 -33.08 36.51
CA CYS A 563 -23.04 -33.69 35.44
C CYS A 563 -23.84 -34.89 35.96
N GLY A 564 -25.14 -34.89 35.67
CA GLY A 564 -26.04 -36.02 35.86
C GLY A 564 -25.68 -37.17 34.91
N SER A 565 -25.59 -38.36 35.49
CA SER A 565 -25.33 -39.65 34.90
C SER A 565 -26.51 -40.21 34.09
N SER A 566 -26.22 -40.87 32.96
CA SER A 566 -26.74 -42.23 32.71
C SER A 566 -25.97 -42.90 31.57
N LEU A 567 -25.18 -43.93 31.87
CA LEU A 567 -24.93 -45.06 30.97
C LEU A 567 -24.73 -46.31 31.83
N THR A 568 -25.70 -47.21 31.73
CA THR A 568 -25.67 -48.57 32.29
C THR A 568 -24.76 -49.48 31.47
N ARG A 569 -24.23 -50.49 32.17
CA ARG A 569 -23.16 -51.45 31.83
C ARG A 569 -23.05 -51.93 30.40
#